data_AF-A0A424MFW2-F1
#
_entry.id   AF-A0A424MFW2-F1
#
_cell.length_a   1.000
_cell.length_b   1.000
_cell.length_c   1.000
_cell.angle_alpha   90.00
_cell.angle_beta   90.00
_cell.angle_gamma   90.00
#
_symmetry.space_group_name_H-M   'P 1'
#
loop_
_entity.id
_entity.type
_entity.pdbx_description
1 polymer ?
#
loop_
_entity_poly.entity_id
_entity_poly.type
_entity_poly.pdbx_seq_one_letter_code
_entity_poly.pdbx_strand_id
1 'polypeptide(L)'
;VNVVDTTNPVVTVTGDNPATVELGDTYNDAGATTTEGTVEASGTVDTATVGSYTITYSATDASGNVGTATRTVNVVDTTAPVVTLTGAATVTVELGGTYTELGATATDASGTVTVVTSGTVDTDTVGSYDLIYSSTDASGNVGFAERTVNVVDTTAPVFTSSASFSADENQTAIGTVTATDLQSVTFSVSGTELAITSGGVLSFVTAPDYEAKSSYTATVTATDASSNTATQDITVTVNDVGGIDDDPGTGTGTGTGTGTGTGTGTGTGTGTGTS
;
A
#
# COMPACT_ATOMS: atom_id res chain seq x y z
N VAL A 1 8.14 -92.61 -28.18
CA VAL A 1 8.47 -91.56 -27.20
C VAL A 1 7.41 -90.48 -27.33
N ASN A 2 6.59 -90.29 -26.31
CA ASN A 2 5.68 -89.15 -26.29
C ASN A 2 6.53 -87.92 -25.98
N VAL A 3 6.69 -87.00 -26.93
CA VAL A 3 7.39 -85.75 -26.66
C VAL A 3 6.36 -84.83 -26.01
N VAL A 4 6.53 -84.60 -24.71
CA VAL A 4 5.73 -83.64 -23.96
C VAL A 4 6.44 -82.30 -24.09
N ASP A 5 5.70 -81.28 -24.48
CA ASP A 5 6.18 -79.91 -24.50
C ASP A 5 6.22 -79.35 -23.08
N THR A 6 7.36 -78.78 -22.71
CA THR A 6 7.66 -78.24 -21.38
C THR A 6 8.12 -76.78 -21.44
N THR A 7 7.94 -76.10 -22.58
CA THR A 7 8.43 -74.73 -22.77
C THR A 7 7.30 -73.76 -22.45
N ASN A 8 7.49 -72.92 -21.44
CA ASN A 8 6.48 -71.91 -21.12
C ASN A 8 6.39 -70.87 -22.26
N PRO A 9 5.19 -70.32 -22.54
CA PRO A 9 5.05 -69.12 -23.33
C PRO A 9 5.93 -67.98 -22.80
N VAL A 10 6.49 -67.17 -23.70
CA VAL A 10 7.12 -65.90 -23.30
C VAL A 10 6.06 -64.82 -23.33
N VAL A 11 5.88 -64.10 -22.23
CA VAL A 11 4.97 -62.95 -22.13
C VAL A 11 5.80 -61.66 -22.09
N THR A 12 5.51 -60.73 -23.00
CA THR A 12 6.23 -59.46 -23.14
C THR A 12 5.29 -58.29 -22.93
N VAL A 13 5.51 -57.50 -21.88
CA VAL A 13 4.76 -56.28 -21.57
C VAL A 13 4.91 -55.26 -22.71
N THR A 14 3.80 -54.68 -23.16
CA THR A 14 3.79 -53.62 -24.20
C THR A 14 3.76 -52.24 -23.55
N GLY A 15 4.43 -51.23 -24.11
CA GLY A 15 4.47 -49.88 -23.52
C GLY A 15 5.36 -49.79 -22.26
N ASP A 16 5.19 -48.69 -21.51
CA ASP A 16 6.10 -48.34 -20.42
C ASP A 16 6.01 -49.32 -19.22
N ASN A 17 7.17 -49.60 -18.62
CA ASN A 17 7.28 -50.36 -17.38
C ASN A 17 8.50 -49.86 -16.56
N PRO A 18 8.29 -49.10 -15.47
CA PRO A 18 7.00 -48.73 -14.92
C PRO A 18 6.25 -47.73 -15.80
N ALA A 19 4.92 -47.83 -15.83
CA ALA A 19 4.03 -46.80 -16.38
C ALA A 19 3.66 -45.79 -15.28
N THR A 20 3.29 -44.58 -15.66
CA THR A 20 2.83 -43.52 -14.75
C THR A 20 1.47 -42.99 -15.18
N VAL A 21 0.62 -42.64 -14.22
CA VAL A 21 -0.67 -41.97 -14.44
C VAL A 21 -0.89 -40.94 -13.34
N GLU A 22 -1.49 -39.80 -13.69
CA GLU A 22 -1.85 -38.77 -12.73
C GLU A 22 -3.04 -39.22 -11.88
N LEU A 23 -3.14 -38.71 -10.65
CA LEU A 23 -4.24 -38.95 -9.74
C LEU A 23 -5.58 -38.52 -10.37
N GLY A 24 -6.55 -39.42 -10.36
CA GLY A 24 -7.90 -39.22 -10.91
C GLY A 24 -8.00 -39.42 -12.42
N ASP A 25 -6.88 -39.51 -13.14
CA ASP A 25 -6.89 -39.73 -14.58
C ASP A 25 -7.27 -41.17 -14.94
N THR A 26 -7.72 -41.34 -16.19
CA THR A 26 -8.04 -42.67 -16.72
C THR A 26 -6.75 -43.38 -17.14
N TYR A 27 -6.49 -44.56 -16.56
CA TYR A 27 -5.40 -45.44 -17.00
C TYR A 27 -5.90 -46.50 -17.99
N ASN A 28 -5.34 -46.49 -19.19
CA ASN A 28 -5.58 -47.53 -20.20
C ASN A 28 -4.35 -48.45 -20.29
N ASP A 29 -4.54 -49.73 -19.95
CA ASP A 29 -3.50 -50.75 -20.01
C ASP A 29 -3.10 -51.04 -21.48
N ALA A 30 -1.82 -50.85 -21.83
CA ALA A 30 -1.27 -51.19 -23.14
C ALA A 30 -1.17 -52.71 -23.42
N GLY A 31 -1.42 -53.54 -22.40
CA GLY A 31 -1.43 -54.99 -22.47
C GLY A 31 -0.05 -55.63 -22.56
N ALA A 32 -0.03 -56.91 -22.93
CA ALA A 32 1.16 -57.68 -23.22
C ALA A 32 0.93 -58.58 -24.44
N THR A 33 2.02 -59.00 -25.06
CA THR A 33 2.02 -59.99 -26.15
C THR A 33 2.59 -61.32 -25.67
N THR A 34 2.32 -62.40 -26.39
CA THR A 34 2.90 -63.71 -26.08
C THR A 34 3.34 -64.45 -27.33
N THR A 35 4.28 -65.38 -27.18
CA THR A 35 4.71 -66.29 -28.25
C THR A 35 3.67 -67.37 -28.54
N GLU A 36 2.92 -67.83 -27.53
CA GLU A 36 1.92 -68.90 -27.65
C GLU A 36 0.76 -68.71 -26.66
N GLY A 37 -0.43 -69.20 -27.00
CA GLY A 37 -1.63 -69.04 -26.17
C GLY A 37 -2.28 -67.66 -26.28
N THR A 38 -3.11 -67.32 -25.29
CA THR A 38 -3.76 -66.01 -25.14
C THR A 38 -3.30 -65.33 -23.86
N VAL A 39 -3.05 -64.02 -23.92
CA VAL A 39 -2.69 -63.23 -22.73
C VAL A 39 -3.95 -62.89 -21.94
N GLU A 40 -3.92 -63.19 -20.65
CA GLU A 40 -4.88 -62.74 -19.66
C GLU A 40 -4.19 -61.76 -18.70
N ALA A 41 -4.83 -60.62 -18.44
CA ALA A 41 -4.36 -59.63 -17.47
C ALA A 41 -5.15 -59.76 -16.16
N SER A 42 -4.45 -59.61 -15.03
CA SER A 42 -5.03 -59.60 -13.69
C SER A 42 -4.41 -58.50 -12.84
N GLY A 43 -5.17 -58.02 -11.85
CA GLY A 43 -4.83 -56.84 -11.07
C GLY A 43 -5.63 -55.62 -11.52
N THR A 44 -5.64 -54.59 -10.68
CA THR A 44 -6.35 -53.32 -10.91
C THR A 44 -5.48 -52.16 -10.47
N VAL A 45 -5.57 -51.04 -11.19
CA VAL A 45 -4.95 -49.78 -10.80
C VAL A 45 -6.05 -48.88 -10.24
N ASP A 46 -5.95 -48.50 -8.97
CA ASP A 46 -6.83 -47.50 -8.38
C ASP A 46 -6.23 -46.12 -8.65
N THR A 47 -6.70 -45.43 -9.69
CA THR A 47 -6.19 -44.11 -10.03
C THR A 47 -6.68 -43.02 -9.09
N ALA A 48 -7.55 -43.31 -8.12
CA ALA A 48 -8.00 -42.34 -7.11
C ALA A 48 -7.09 -42.29 -5.87
N THR A 49 -6.03 -43.11 -5.82
CA THR A 49 -5.09 -43.14 -4.70
C THR A 49 -3.65 -43.14 -5.22
N VAL A 50 -2.82 -42.21 -4.74
CA VAL A 50 -1.37 -42.20 -5.03
C VAL A 50 -0.74 -43.49 -4.53
N GLY A 51 0.04 -44.16 -5.38
CA GLY A 51 0.62 -45.46 -5.03
C GLY A 51 1.24 -46.20 -6.20
N SER A 52 1.74 -47.40 -5.92
CA SER A 52 2.29 -48.31 -6.91
C SER A 52 1.43 -49.56 -7.00
N TYR A 53 0.99 -49.88 -8.20
CA TYR A 53 0.07 -50.97 -8.52
C TYR A 53 0.75 -51.97 -9.46
N THR A 54 0.36 -53.23 -9.40
CA THR A 54 0.94 -54.28 -10.25
C THR A 54 -0.15 -54.95 -11.08
N ILE A 55 0.07 -55.00 -12.40
CA ILE A 55 -0.71 -55.82 -13.33
C ILE A 55 0.12 -57.06 -13.67
N THR A 56 -0.48 -58.23 -13.56
CA THR A 56 0.14 -59.51 -13.93
C THR A 56 -0.49 -60.04 -15.21
N TYR A 57 0.35 -60.32 -16.19
CA TYR A 57 -0.02 -60.96 -17.45
C TYR A 57 0.37 -62.42 -17.40
N SER A 58 -0.55 -63.31 -17.76
CA SER A 58 -0.29 -64.75 -17.88
C SER A 58 -0.75 -65.26 -19.24
N ALA A 59 0.01 -66.17 -19.83
CA ALA A 59 -0.40 -66.94 -21.01
C ALA A 59 -0.16 -68.42 -20.76
N THR A 60 -1.10 -69.25 -21.20
CA THR A 60 -1.00 -70.72 -21.12
C THR A 60 -1.00 -71.29 -22.53
N ASP A 61 -0.05 -72.16 -22.86
CA ASP A 61 -0.02 -72.86 -24.15
C ASP A 61 -1.03 -74.03 -24.20
N ALA A 62 -1.10 -74.72 -25.33
CA ALA A 62 -1.98 -75.88 -25.51
C ALA A 62 -1.57 -77.11 -24.68
N SER A 63 -0.32 -77.15 -24.22
CA SER A 63 0.26 -78.22 -23.40
C SER A 63 0.04 -77.98 -21.89
N GLY A 64 -0.40 -76.77 -21.51
CA GLY A 64 -0.65 -76.35 -20.14
C GLY A 64 0.53 -75.65 -19.46
N ASN A 65 1.60 -75.31 -20.19
CA ASN A 65 2.72 -74.55 -19.63
C ASN A 65 2.34 -73.06 -19.52
N VAL A 66 2.79 -72.39 -18.44
CA VAL A 66 2.35 -71.03 -18.10
C VAL A 66 3.53 -70.05 -18.08
N GLY A 67 3.44 -68.98 -18.87
CA GLY A 67 4.35 -67.84 -18.84
C GLY A 67 3.73 -66.64 -18.13
N THR A 68 4.54 -65.84 -17.42
CA THR A 68 4.06 -64.64 -16.71
C THR A 68 5.01 -63.45 -16.88
N ALA A 69 4.44 -62.24 -16.92
CA ALA A 69 5.18 -60.98 -16.79
C ALA A 69 4.35 -59.96 -15.98
N THR A 70 4.98 -58.93 -15.43
CA THR A 70 4.29 -57.90 -14.65
C THR A 70 4.60 -56.50 -15.15
N ARG A 71 3.63 -55.60 -15.01
CA ARG A 71 3.83 -54.15 -15.11
C ARG A 71 3.61 -53.50 -13.76
N THR A 72 4.51 -52.60 -13.39
CA THR A 72 4.28 -51.63 -12.32
C THR A 72 3.65 -50.37 -12.88
N VAL A 73 2.58 -49.88 -12.25
CA VAL A 73 1.91 -48.62 -12.58
C VAL A 73 1.98 -47.71 -11.36
N ASN A 74 2.61 -46.55 -11.50
CA ASN A 74 2.70 -45.55 -10.44
C ASN A 74 1.62 -44.49 -10.67
N VAL A 75 0.67 -44.40 -9.74
CA VAL A 75 -0.26 -43.27 -9.64
C VAL A 75 0.47 -42.18 -8.88
N VAL A 76 0.71 -41.05 -9.53
CA VAL A 76 1.41 -39.89 -8.97
C VAL A 76 0.47 -38.70 -8.93
N ASP A 77 0.76 -37.75 -8.06
CA ASP A 77 0.02 -36.50 -7.97
C ASP A 77 1.01 -35.36 -8.13
N THR A 78 0.89 -34.65 -9.24
CA THR A 78 1.74 -33.54 -9.66
C THR A 78 0.96 -32.24 -9.80
N THR A 79 -0.34 -32.27 -9.49
CA THR A 79 -1.26 -31.16 -9.67
C THR A 79 -1.37 -30.37 -8.37
N ALA A 80 -1.13 -29.06 -8.44
CA ALA A 80 -1.26 -28.20 -7.28
C ALA A 80 -2.73 -27.90 -6.93
N PRO A 81 -3.04 -27.66 -5.64
CA PRO A 81 -4.33 -27.15 -5.22
C PRO A 81 -4.74 -25.87 -5.94
N VAL A 82 -6.01 -25.72 -6.27
CA VAL A 82 -6.55 -24.47 -6.83
C VAL A 82 -7.01 -23.58 -5.69
N VAL A 83 -6.30 -22.48 -5.43
CA VAL A 83 -6.66 -21.47 -4.43
C VAL A 83 -7.53 -20.38 -5.06
N THR A 84 -8.68 -20.10 -4.46
CA THR A 84 -9.65 -19.08 -4.92
C THR A 84 -9.90 -18.07 -3.81
N LEU A 85 -9.67 -16.79 -4.09
CA LEU A 85 -9.95 -15.71 -3.13
C LEU A 85 -11.45 -15.61 -2.84
N THR A 86 -11.77 -15.32 -1.57
CA THR A 86 -13.09 -14.82 -1.23
C THR A 86 -13.09 -13.30 -1.41
N GLY A 87 -13.99 -12.77 -2.23
CA GLY A 87 -14.03 -11.34 -2.54
C GLY A 87 -12.96 -10.89 -3.55
N ALA A 88 -12.67 -9.59 -3.56
CA ALA A 88 -11.82 -8.97 -4.58
C ALA A 88 -10.34 -9.30 -4.40
N ALA A 89 -9.61 -9.37 -5.52
CA ALA A 89 -8.14 -9.45 -5.53
C ALA A 89 -7.47 -8.11 -5.20
N THR A 90 -8.20 -7.01 -5.30
CA THR A 90 -7.74 -5.68 -4.89
C THR A 90 -8.77 -5.03 -4.00
N VAL A 91 -8.33 -4.53 -2.85
CA VAL A 91 -9.15 -3.79 -1.89
C VAL A 91 -8.50 -2.44 -1.63
N THR A 92 -9.30 -1.39 -1.51
CA THR A 92 -8.81 -0.06 -1.11
C THR A 92 -9.38 0.28 0.26
N VAL A 93 -8.53 0.78 1.15
CA VAL A 93 -8.84 1.17 2.52
C VAL A 93 -8.34 2.60 2.74
N GLU A 94 -9.12 3.41 3.44
CA GLU A 94 -8.69 4.75 3.85
C GLU A 94 -7.66 4.66 4.99
N LEU A 95 -6.69 5.57 5.04
CA LEU A 95 -5.71 5.69 6.12
C LEU A 95 -6.40 5.76 7.49
N GLY A 96 -5.93 4.96 8.44
CA GLY A 96 -6.53 4.80 9.78
C GLY A 96 -7.87 4.04 9.79
N GLY A 97 -8.32 3.56 8.64
CA GLY A 97 -9.50 2.71 8.51
C GLY A 97 -9.27 1.28 9.00
N THR A 98 -10.30 0.45 8.91
CA THR A 98 -10.21 -0.97 9.29
C THR A 98 -10.17 -1.88 8.06
N TYR A 99 -9.23 -2.81 8.03
CA TYR A 99 -9.24 -3.92 7.08
C TYR A 99 -9.67 -5.23 7.78
N THR A 100 -10.66 -5.92 7.22
CA THR A 100 -11.06 -7.27 7.64
C THR A 100 -10.65 -8.25 6.57
N GLU A 101 -9.90 -9.27 6.95
CA GLU A 101 -9.45 -10.31 6.04
C GLU A 101 -10.64 -11.11 5.47
N LEU A 102 -10.71 -11.23 4.15
CA LEU A 102 -11.83 -11.85 3.43
C LEU A 102 -11.66 -13.38 3.28
N GLY A 103 -10.44 -13.88 3.40
CA GLY A 103 -10.05 -15.28 3.25
C GLY A 103 -9.94 -15.75 1.80
N ALA A 104 -9.73 -17.05 1.67
CA ALA A 104 -9.72 -17.80 0.43
C ALA A 104 -10.09 -19.27 0.71
N THR A 105 -10.50 -20.00 -0.32
CA THR A 105 -10.76 -21.45 -0.29
C THR A 105 -9.81 -22.18 -1.22
N ALA A 106 -9.57 -23.47 -0.98
CA ALA A 106 -8.78 -24.31 -1.89
C ALA A 106 -9.48 -25.65 -2.15
N THR A 107 -9.28 -26.18 -3.36
CA THR A 107 -9.76 -27.51 -3.76
C THR A 107 -8.65 -28.25 -4.47
N ASP A 108 -8.58 -29.57 -4.28
CA ASP A 108 -7.61 -30.42 -4.92
C ASP A 108 -8.14 -31.84 -5.17
N ALA A 109 -7.59 -32.54 -6.17
CA ALA A 109 -7.99 -33.91 -6.50
C ALA A 109 -7.51 -34.95 -5.46
N SER A 110 -6.41 -34.68 -4.74
CA SER A 110 -5.91 -35.49 -3.63
C SER A 110 -6.81 -35.46 -2.39
N GLY A 111 -7.77 -34.54 -2.36
CA GLY A 111 -8.82 -34.48 -1.35
C GLY A 111 -8.83 -33.16 -0.57
N THR A 112 -8.90 -33.26 0.75
CA THR A 112 -9.04 -32.07 1.61
C THR A 112 -7.71 -31.36 1.76
N VAL A 113 -7.71 -30.06 1.47
CA VAL A 113 -6.57 -29.15 1.62
C VAL A 113 -6.99 -27.92 2.43
N THR A 114 -6.02 -27.21 2.99
CA THR A 114 -6.26 -26.02 3.82
C THR A 114 -5.47 -24.84 3.30
N VAL A 115 -6.10 -23.66 3.31
CA VAL A 115 -5.42 -22.41 2.97
C VAL A 115 -4.64 -21.87 4.16
N VAL A 116 -3.40 -21.44 3.91
CA VAL A 116 -2.57 -20.67 4.83
C VAL A 116 -2.41 -19.27 4.24
N THR A 117 -2.70 -18.25 5.04
CA THR A 117 -2.51 -16.84 4.65
C THR A 117 -1.23 -16.29 5.24
N SER A 118 -0.49 -15.50 4.46
CA SER A 118 0.70 -14.78 4.88
C SER A 118 0.66 -13.33 4.40
N GLY A 119 1.47 -12.48 5.04
CA GLY A 119 1.42 -11.02 4.88
C GLY A 119 0.58 -10.35 5.97
N THR A 120 0.73 -9.03 6.07
CA THR A 120 0.01 -8.18 7.03
C THR A 120 -0.31 -6.86 6.36
N VAL A 121 -1.48 -6.29 6.68
CA VAL A 121 -1.87 -4.96 6.24
C VAL A 121 -1.68 -4.00 7.41
N ASP A 122 -0.91 -2.94 7.20
CA ASP A 122 -0.83 -1.80 8.12
C ASP A 122 -1.70 -0.67 7.59
N THR A 123 -2.84 -0.44 8.22
CA THR A 123 -3.80 0.60 7.80
C THR A 123 -3.40 2.00 8.26
N ASP A 124 -2.36 2.15 9.08
CA ASP A 124 -1.90 3.44 9.59
C ASP A 124 -0.79 4.05 8.71
N THR A 125 -0.43 3.37 7.62
CA THR A 125 0.57 3.84 6.65
C THR A 125 0.02 3.72 5.23
N VAL A 126 0.08 4.81 4.46
CA VAL A 126 -0.28 4.78 3.02
C VAL A 126 0.67 3.84 2.28
N GLY A 127 0.13 2.92 1.49
CA GLY A 127 0.93 1.91 0.82
C GLY A 127 0.13 0.80 0.16
N SER A 128 0.85 -0.15 -0.45
CA SER A 128 0.31 -1.36 -1.04
C SER A 128 0.82 -2.56 -0.25
N TYR A 129 -0.10 -3.41 0.20
CA TYR A 129 0.17 -4.57 1.04
C TYR A 129 -0.32 -5.83 0.35
N ASP A 130 0.60 -6.77 0.10
CA ASP A 130 0.27 -8.03 -0.53
C ASP A 130 0.06 -9.13 0.50
N LEU A 131 -1.03 -9.86 0.33
CA LEU A 131 -1.40 -11.04 1.08
C LEU A 131 -1.34 -12.25 0.16
N ILE A 132 -0.62 -13.28 0.59
CA ILE A 132 -0.45 -14.52 -0.17
C ILE A 132 -1.22 -15.63 0.52
N TYR A 133 -2.09 -16.30 -0.25
CA TYR A 133 -2.86 -17.46 0.17
C TYR A 133 -2.23 -18.68 -0.50
N SER A 134 -1.68 -19.57 0.29
CA SER A 134 -1.08 -20.82 -0.20
C SER A 134 -1.86 -22.03 0.27
N SER A 135 -1.84 -23.09 -0.52
CA SER A 135 -2.36 -24.39 -0.13
C SER A 135 -1.42 -25.46 -0.66
N THR A 136 -1.07 -26.41 0.19
CA THR A 136 -0.19 -27.55 -0.14
C THR A 136 -0.98 -28.84 0.03
N ASP A 137 -0.94 -29.70 -0.98
CA ASP A 137 -1.56 -31.03 -0.91
C ASP A 137 -0.68 -32.06 -0.16
N ALA A 138 -1.12 -33.31 -0.13
CA ALA A 138 -0.40 -34.40 0.53
C ALA A 138 0.88 -34.83 -0.21
N SER A 139 0.97 -34.53 -1.51
CA SER A 139 2.09 -34.86 -2.38
C SER A 139 3.17 -33.77 -2.40
N GLY A 140 2.86 -32.61 -1.83
CA GLY A 140 3.73 -31.44 -1.70
C GLY A 140 3.60 -30.43 -2.83
N ASN A 141 2.61 -30.55 -3.72
CA ASN A 141 2.37 -29.53 -4.74
C ASN A 141 1.71 -28.31 -4.08
N VAL A 142 2.05 -27.11 -4.56
CA VAL A 142 1.63 -25.86 -3.91
C VAL A 142 0.94 -24.94 -4.89
N GLY A 143 -0.29 -24.55 -4.53
CA GLY A 143 -1.06 -23.52 -5.23
C GLY A 143 -1.08 -22.21 -4.45
N PHE A 144 -1.24 -21.10 -5.19
CA PHE A 144 -1.25 -19.75 -4.61
C PHE A 144 -2.34 -18.87 -5.23
N ALA A 145 -2.81 -17.90 -4.44
CA ALA A 145 -3.51 -16.71 -4.91
C ALA A 145 -3.01 -15.49 -4.13
N GLU A 146 -3.15 -14.29 -4.69
CA GLU A 146 -2.65 -13.05 -4.10
C GLU A 146 -3.75 -12.00 -4.00
N ARG A 147 -3.78 -11.26 -2.89
CA ARG A 147 -4.62 -10.06 -2.73
C ARG A 147 -3.73 -8.86 -2.42
N THR A 148 -3.98 -7.77 -3.12
CA THR A 148 -3.37 -6.47 -2.82
C THR A 148 -4.37 -5.59 -2.08
N VAL A 149 -3.93 -4.99 -0.96
CA VAL A 149 -4.68 -3.99 -0.21
C VAL A 149 -3.96 -2.65 -0.32
N ASN A 150 -4.63 -1.68 -0.92
CA ASN A 150 -4.14 -0.32 -1.09
C ASN A 150 -4.67 0.55 0.05
N VAL A 151 -3.79 1.02 0.92
CA VAL A 151 -4.11 2.05 1.92
C VAL A 151 -3.84 3.40 1.28
N VAL A 152 -4.89 4.20 1.14
CA VAL A 152 -4.85 5.52 0.52
C VAL A 152 -5.35 6.55 1.52
N ASP A 153 -4.90 7.78 1.38
CA ASP A 153 -5.45 8.90 2.13
C ASP A 153 -6.13 9.85 1.15
N THR A 154 -7.43 10.00 1.30
CA THR A 154 -8.30 10.87 0.50
C THR A 154 -8.93 11.97 1.34
N THR A 155 -8.59 12.04 2.62
CA THR A 155 -9.15 12.98 3.58
C THR A 155 -8.29 14.25 3.57
N ALA A 156 -8.93 15.41 3.42
CA ALA A 156 -8.20 16.68 3.46
C ALA A 156 -7.94 17.16 4.90
N PRO A 157 -6.87 17.94 5.13
CA PRO A 157 -6.62 18.57 6.41
C PRO A 157 -7.79 19.42 6.90
N VAL A 158 -7.96 19.53 8.22
CA VAL A 158 -8.99 20.37 8.86
C VAL A 158 -8.35 21.52 9.63
N PHE A 159 -8.64 22.76 9.26
CA PHE A 159 -8.19 23.94 10.00
C PHE A 159 -8.75 23.94 11.43
N THR A 160 -7.89 24.23 12.41
CA THR A 160 -8.23 24.33 13.83
C THR A 160 -7.99 25.74 14.39
N SER A 161 -7.25 26.59 13.68
CA SER A 161 -7.13 28.01 14.00
C SER A 161 -8.35 28.82 13.55
N SER A 162 -8.50 30.01 14.13
CA SER A 162 -9.47 31.03 13.69
C SER A 162 -9.15 31.48 12.25
N ALA A 163 -10.19 31.90 11.51
CA ALA A 163 -10.04 32.60 10.24
C ALA A 163 -9.74 34.11 10.41
N SER A 164 -9.90 34.64 11.62
CA SER A 164 -9.63 36.04 11.95
C SER A 164 -8.42 36.17 12.86
N PHE A 165 -7.49 37.02 12.45
CA PHE A 165 -6.27 37.38 13.17
C PHE A 165 -6.23 38.90 13.36
N SER A 166 -5.44 39.35 14.33
CA SER A 166 -5.12 40.77 14.52
C SER A 166 -3.64 40.92 14.85
N ALA A 167 -3.03 41.99 14.34
CA ALA A 167 -1.65 42.34 14.65
C ALA A 167 -1.53 43.86 14.70
N ASP A 168 -0.66 44.35 15.57
CA ASP A 168 -0.37 45.78 15.63
C ASP A 168 0.38 46.20 14.35
N GLU A 169 0.23 47.46 13.96
CA GLU A 169 1.04 48.05 12.91
C GLU A 169 2.54 48.11 13.25
N ASN A 170 3.38 48.47 12.28
CA ASN A 170 4.83 48.63 12.46
C ASN A 170 5.59 47.35 12.87
N GLN A 171 4.95 46.19 12.77
CA GLN A 171 5.56 44.87 12.92
C GLN A 171 5.10 43.90 11.84
N THR A 172 5.85 42.81 11.64
CA THR A 172 5.52 41.80 10.63
C THR A 172 4.89 40.54 11.21
N ALA A 173 5.02 40.28 12.51
CA ALA A 173 4.46 39.07 13.12
C ALA A 173 2.94 39.16 13.26
N ILE A 174 2.21 38.11 12.87
CA ILE A 174 0.75 38.02 13.01
C ILE A 174 0.36 36.91 13.98
N GLY A 175 0.73 35.66 13.67
CA GLY A 175 0.31 34.51 14.47
C GLY A 175 0.61 33.19 13.77
N THR A 176 -0.14 32.15 14.14
CA THR A 176 0.06 30.80 13.59
C THR A 176 -1.28 30.25 13.11
N VAL A 177 -1.29 29.72 11.90
CA VAL A 177 -2.38 28.93 11.34
C VAL A 177 -2.14 27.47 11.70
N THR A 178 -3.18 26.76 12.14
CA THR A 178 -3.09 25.36 12.53
C THR A 178 -4.17 24.55 11.82
N ALA A 179 -3.82 23.32 11.46
CA ALA A 179 -4.72 22.32 10.88
C ALA A 179 -4.27 20.93 11.33
N THR A 180 -5.19 19.98 11.34
CA THR A 180 -4.95 18.59 11.73
C THR A 180 -5.27 17.65 10.59
N ASP A 181 -4.46 16.62 10.44
CA ASP A 181 -4.66 15.50 9.54
C ASP A 181 -3.98 14.25 10.13
N LEU A 182 -4.29 13.04 9.62
CA LEU A 182 -3.56 11.83 10.01
C LEU A 182 -2.12 11.82 9.48
N GLN A 183 -1.84 12.58 8.43
CA GLN A 183 -0.52 12.84 7.90
C GLN A 183 0.01 14.24 8.25
N SER A 184 1.26 14.50 7.89
CA SER A 184 1.88 15.80 8.08
C SER A 184 1.23 16.86 7.19
N VAL A 185 0.91 18.01 7.78
CA VAL A 185 0.31 19.15 7.09
C VAL A 185 1.35 20.23 6.81
N THR A 186 1.29 20.81 5.61
CA THR A 186 2.05 21.99 5.20
C THR A 186 1.13 23.12 4.77
N PHE A 187 1.60 24.37 4.90
CA PHE A 187 0.80 25.55 4.57
C PHE A 187 1.39 26.40 3.44
N SER A 188 0.50 27.03 2.68
CA SER A 188 0.82 28.10 1.73
C SER A 188 -0.25 29.19 1.79
N VAL A 189 0.06 30.41 1.35
CA VAL A 189 -0.87 31.55 1.35
C VAL A 189 -0.89 32.22 -0.01
N SER A 190 -2.08 32.62 -0.44
CA SER A 190 -2.27 33.39 -1.68
C SER A 190 -1.81 34.83 -1.55
N GLY A 191 -1.54 35.48 -2.68
CA GLY A 191 -1.18 36.91 -2.71
C GLY A 191 0.29 37.16 -2.38
N THR A 192 0.64 38.43 -2.20
CA THR A 192 2.04 38.86 -2.04
C THR A 192 2.28 39.75 -0.81
N GLU A 193 1.21 40.12 -0.09
CA GLU A 193 1.29 41.00 1.08
C GLU A 193 1.52 40.21 2.38
N LEU A 194 1.11 38.93 2.39
CA LEU A 194 1.29 38.00 3.50
C LEU A 194 2.27 36.89 3.10
N ALA A 195 3.00 36.38 4.09
CA ALA A 195 3.84 35.20 3.97
C ALA A 195 3.44 34.18 5.04
N ILE A 196 3.56 32.90 4.71
CA ILE A 196 3.38 31.80 5.66
C ILE A 196 4.52 30.79 5.50
N THR A 197 5.05 30.29 6.61
CA THR A 197 5.98 29.16 6.57
C THR A 197 5.23 27.86 6.34
N SER A 198 5.93 26.80 5.90
CA SER A 198 5.30 25.48 5.77
C SER A 198 4.76 24.93 7.09
N GLY A 199 5.26 25.41 8.24
CA GLY A 199 4.75 25.10 9.57
C GLY A 199 3.62 26.00 10.09
N GLY A 200 3.09 26.91 9.26
CA GLY A 200 1.91 27.71 9.58
C GLY A 200 2.17 29.06 10.25
N VAL A 201 3.43 29.50 10.39
CA VAL A 201 3.73 30.83 10.97
C VAL A 201 3.41 31.91 9.95
N LEU A 202 2.44 32.77 10.27
CA LEU A 202 1.89 33.82 9.42
C LEU A 202 2.51 35.18 9.77
N SER A 203 2.89 35.93 8.73
CA SER A 203 3.50 37.26 8.87
C SER A 203 3.15 38.17 7.69
N PHE A 204 3.22 39.48 7.91
CA PHE A 204 3.26 40.44 6.81
C PHE A 204 4.62 40.38 6.09
N VAL A 205 4.61 40.59 4.76
CA VAL A 205 5.84 40.74 3.97
C VAL A 205 6.50 42.09 4.22
N THR A 206 5.70 43.13 4.47
CA THR A 206 6.14 44.47 4.89
C THR A 206 5.28 44.88 6.07
N ALA A 207 5.88 45.51 7.09
CA ALA A 207 5.13 45.98 8.24
C ALA A 207 3.97 46.89 7.77
N PRO A 208 2.73 46.64 8.23
CA PRO A 208 1.60 47.46 7.82
C PRO A 208 1.62 48.79 8.55
N ASP A 209 0.95 49.75 7.93
CA ASP A 209 0.64 51.09 8.42
C ASP A 209 -0.90 51.14 8.44
N TYR A 210 -1.49 51.44 9.60
CA TYR A 210 -2.93 51.35 9.80
C TYR A 210 -3.70 52.37 8.94
N GLU A 211 -3.19 53.60 8.85
CA GLU A 211 -3.73 54.71 8.07
C GLU A 211 -3.74 54.38 6.57
N ALA A 212 -2.72 53.66 6.09
CA ALA A 212 -2.63 53.23 4.70
C ALA A 212 -3.56 52.04 4.41
N LYS A 213 -3.56 51.01 5.26
CA LYS A 213 -4.37 49.80 5.08
C LYS A 213 -4.59 49.05 6.39
N SER A 214 -5.79 49.19 6.95
CA SER A 214 -6.18 48.58 8.22
C SER A 214 -6.59 47.10 8.16
N SER A 215 -6.64 46.48 6.97
CA SER A 215 -7.08 45.08 6.84
C SER A 215 -6.49 44.38 5.63
N TYR A 216 -6.12 43.11 5.83
CA TYR A 216 -5.58 42.21 4.79
C TYR A 216 -6.41 40.93 4.74
N THR A 217 -6.64 40.43 3.52
CA THR A 217 -7.34 39.16 3.29
C THR A 217 -6.51 38.27 2.38
N ALA A 218 -6.48 36.97 2.67
CA ALA A 218 -5.83 35.97 1.83
C ALA A 218 -6.50 34.61 2.01
N THR A 219 -6.30 33.71 1.06
CA THR A 219 -6.64 32.30 1.22
C THR A 219 -5.41 31.53 1.66
N VAL A 220 -5.49 30.84 2.80
CA VAL A 220 -4.48 29.87 3.24
C VAL A 220 -4.88 28.49 2.76
N THR A 221 -3.93 27.74 2.21
CA THR A 221 -4.11 26.34 1.81
C THR A 221 -3.30 25.44 2.74
N ALA A 222 -3.97 24.48 3.37
CA ALA A 222 -3.36 23.38 4.09
C ALA A 222 -3.31 22.14 3.17
N THR A 223 -2.15 21.50 3.08
CA THR A 223 -1.91 20.34 2.22
C THR A 223 -1.26 19.22 3.02
N ASP A 224 -1.84 18.02 3.01
CA ASP A 224 -1.23 16.84 3.62
C ASP A 224 -0.12 16.20 2.74
N ALA A 225 0.46 15.10 3.21
CA ALA A 225 1.50 14.37 2.47
C ALA A 225 0.97 13.61 1.24
N SER A 226 -0.33 13.28 1.20
CA SER A 226 -1.02 12.68 0.04
C SER A 226 -1.54 13.72 -0.97
N SER A 227 -1.22 14.99 -0.75
CA SER A 227 -1.65 16.13 -1.56
C SER A 227 -3.16 16.43 -1.51
N ASN A 228 -3.91 15.93 -0.52
CA ASN A 228 -5.25 16.45 -0.30
C ASN A 228 -5.14 17.85 0.31
N THR A 229 -6.09 18.72 -0.04
CA THR A 229 -6.02 20.14 0.30
C THR A 229 -7.31 20.64 0.91
N ALA A 230 -7.17 21.55 1.88
CA ALA A 230 -8.24 22.38 2.38
C ALA A 230 -7.84 23.85 2.30
N THR A 231 -8.81 24.73 2.13
CA THR A 231 -8.59 26.18 2.06
C THR A 231 -9.39 26.92 3.13
N GLN A 232 -8.82 28.02 3.62
CA GLN A 232 -9.48 28.92 4.55
C GLN A 232 -9.17 30.37 4.17
N ASP A 233 -10.22 31.14 3.88
CA ASP A 233 -10.08 32.58 3.73
C ASP A 233 -9.87 33.21 5.11
N ILE A 234 -8.80 33.97 5.24
CA ILE A 234 -8.42 34.66 6.48
C ILE A 234 -8.56 36.16 6.33
N THR A 235 -8.82 36.82 7.46
CA THR A 235 -8.77 38.29 7.59
C THR A 235 -7.82 38.65 8.73
N VAL A 236 -6.87 39.55 8.44
CA VAL A 236 -5.96 40.12 9.43
C VAL A 236 -6.31 41.59 9.61
N THR A 237 -6.82 41.95 10.78
CA THR A 237 -7.07 43.34 11.16
C THR A 237 -5.79 43.95 11.72
N VAL A 238 -5.41 45.12 11.23
CA VAL A 238 -4.29 45.89 11.80
C VAL A 238 -4.84 46.70 12.97
N ASN A 239 -4.19 46.64 14.12
CA ASN A 239 -4.52 47.50 15.24
C ASN A 239 -3.72 48.80 15.11
N ASP A 240 -4.43 49.93 15.16
CA ASP A 240 -3.85 51.25 15.37
C ASP A 240 -3.22 51.29 16.77
N VAL A 241 -1.89 51.46 16.80
CA VAL A 241 -1.12 51.66 18.02
C VAL A 241 -0.45 53.02 17.98
N GLY A 242 -1.27 54.08 17.95
CA GLY A 242 -0.91 55.49 17.91
C GLY A 242 0.56 55.88 18.24
N GLY A 243 1.13 56.69 17.36
CA GLY A 243 2.53 57.11 17.29
C GLY A 243 2.73 58.38 16.44
N ILE A 244 3.91 58.51 15.82
CA ILE A 244 4.28 59.71 15.04
C ILE A 244 3.82 59.66 13.56
N ASP A 245 3.19 58.55 13.15
CA ASP A 245 2.68 58.31 11.80
C ASP A 245 1.16 58.58 11.68
N ASP A 246 0.49 58.87 12.80
CA ASP A 246 -0.96 59.12 12.94
C ASP A 246 -1.48 60.37 12.19
N ASP A 247 -0.65 61.04 11.38
CA ASP A 247 -1.11 62.14 10.55
C ASP A 247 -1.50 61.60 9.18
N PRO A 248 -2.81 61.53 8.84
CA PRO A 248 -3.25 61.20 7.50
C PRO A 248 -2.87 62.39 6.62
N GLY A 249 -1.64 62.38 6.12
CA GLY A 249 -0.96 63.49 5.46
C GLY A 249 -1.82 64.13 4.38
N THR A 250 -2.61 65.12 4.78
CA THR A 250 -3.24 66.13 3.94
C THR A 250 -2.95 67.51 4.50
N GLY A 251 -1.76 67.68 5.09
CA GLY A 251 -1.25 68.97 5.54
C GLY A 251 -0.40 69.67 4.49
N THR A 252 -0.99 70.12 3.37
CA THR A 252 -0.39 71.24 2.62
C THR A 252 -0.54 72.51 3.47
N GLY A 253 0.47 72.80 4.30
CA GLY A 253 0.50 73.96 5.20
C GLY A 253 1.76 74.80 5.01
N THR A 254 1.68 75.73 4.07
CA THR A 254 2.67 76.77 3.78
C THR A 254 2.78 77.83 4.89
N GLY A 255 4.01 78.30 5.16
CA GLY A 255 4.30 79.65 5.67
C GLY A 255 4.66 79.71 7.16
N THR A 256 5.55 80.58 7.65
CA THR A 256 6.37 81.66 7.08
C THR A 256 7.44 82.00 8.14
N GLY A 257 8.68 82.26 7.72
CA GLY A 257 9.77 82.64 8.62
C GLY A 257 9.76 84.10 9.07
N THR A 258 10.58 84.38 10.09
CA THR A 258 11.35 85.62 10.41
C THR A 258 12.26 85.22 11.58
N GLY A 259 13.57 85.45 11.68
CA GLY A 259 14.42 86.51 11.17
C GLY A 259 15.21 87.11 12.34
N THR A 260 16.52 86.83 12.39
CA THR A 260 17.66 87.63 12.92
C THR A 260 17.69 88.13 14.38
N GLY A 261 18.84 87.93 15.04
CA GLY A 261 19.23 88.67 16.24
C GLY A 261 20.64 88.34 16.76
N THR A 262 21.68 88.89 16.13
CA THR A 262 23.05 89.00 16.69
C THR A 262 23.12 90.11 17.73
N GLY A 263 23.74 89.87 18.88
CA GLY A 263 24.02 90.92 19.88
C GLY A 263 25.14 90.52 20.86
N THR A 264 26.32 91.09 20.66
CA THR A 264 27.44 91.17 21.60
C THR A 264 27.25 92.37 22.54
N GLY A 265 27.60 92.26 23.82
CA GLY A 265 27.51 93.41 24.75
C GLY A 265 27.78 93.09 26.22
N THR A 266 29.03 93.29 26.62
CA THR A 266 29.68 93.43 27.93
C THR A 266 28.89 94.04 29.11
N GLY A 267 29.21 93.60 30.35
CA GLY A 267 29.29 94.49 31.53
C GLY A 267 28.91 93.94 32.92
N THR A 268 29.93 93.60 33.75
CA THR A 268 30.11 93.84 35.22
C THR A 268 28.93 93.60 36.20
N GLY A 269 29.04 92.97 37.37
CA GLY A 269 30.15 92.57 38.24
C GLY A 269 29.64 92.29 39.68
N THR A 270 30.57 91.96 40.59
CA THR A 270 30.44 91.63 42.04
C THR A 270 29.97 90.20 42.35
N GLY A 271 30.60 89.40 43.22
CA GLY A 271 31.69 89.58 44.18
C GLY A 271 31.41 88.77 45.46
N THR A 272 32.48 88.25 46.10
CA THR A 272 32.55 87.50 47.39
C THR A 272 32.26 85.99 47.33
N GLY A 273 33.04 85.08 47.94
CA GLY A 273 34.26 85.18 48.73
C GLY A 273 34.40 84.00 49.72
N THR A 274 35.63 83.47 49.83
CA THR A 274 36.24 82.71 50.96
C THR A 274 35.75 81.27 51.23
N SER A 275 36.60 80.29 51.56
CA SER A 275 38.05 80.23 51.80
C SER A 275 38.59 78.83 51.48
#